data_AF-A0A6D2KMP5-F1
#
_entry.id   AF-A0A6D2KMP5-F1
#
_cell.length_a   1.000
_cell.length_b   1.000
_cell.length_c   1.000
_cell.angle_alpha   90.00
_cell.angle_beta   90.00
_cell.angle_gamma   90.00
#
_symmetry.space_group_name_H-M   'P 1'
#
loop_
_entity.id
_entity.type
_entity.pdbx_description
1 polymer ?
#
loop_
_entity_poly.entity_id
_entity_poly.type
_entity_poly.pdbx_seq_one_letter_code
_entity_poly.pdbx_strand_id
1 'polypeptide(L)'
;MLFFALFFLYLTFPNISLASDGGEVVDETPFMYEKTTEKGPLGWGKINPKWKVCNTGRYQSPIDLTNARVSVIRDQAWTRQYKPAPAVIQNRGHDIMVSWKGDAGKMMIRRTAFKLVQCHWHTPSEHTVNGTSYDMELHMVHMSARGKLAVIAVLYKIGKPNEFLAKLLKGIKTVATEEKNVGILDPREIRFQTKKFYRYIGSLTVPPCTEGVIWTIVKRVNTISLE
;
A
#
# COMPACT_ATOMS: atom_id res chain seq x y z
N MET A 1 -57.29 -37.73 -5.42
CA MET A 1 -56.67 -36.39 -5.30
C MET A 1 -55.62 -36.44 -4.19
N LEU A 2 -54.34 -36.60 -4.54
CA LEU A 2 -53.21 -36.42 -3.61
C LEU A 2 -52.36 -35.27 -4.14
N PHE A 3 -52.33 -34.16 -3.40
CA PHE A 3 -51.44 -33.03 -3.66
C PHE A 3 -50.08 -33.32 -3.02
N PHE A 4 -49.04 -33.50 -3.84
CA PHE A 4 -47.65 -33.45 -3.38
C PHE A 4 -47.19 -31.99 -3.36
N ALA A 5 -46.98 -31.43 -2.18
CA ALA A 5 -46.35 -30.13 -2.02
C ALA A 5 -44.82 -30.30 -2.10
N LEU A 6 -44.21 -29.83 -3.20
CA LEU A 6 -42.76 -29.71 -3.32
C LEU A 6 -42.29 -28.50 -2.50
N PHE A 7 -41.62 -28.76 -1.38
CA PHE A 7 -40.90 -27.75 -0.62
C PHE A 7 -39.57 -27.45 -1.33
N PHE A 8 -39.47 -26.31 -2.02
CA PHE A 8 -38.20 -25.80 -2.52
C PHE A 8 -37.41 -25.19 -1.36
N LEU A 9 -36.41 -25.91 -0.88
CA LEU A 9 -35.43 -25.38 0.07
C LEU A 9 -34.52 -24.39 -0.68
N TYR A 10 -34.76 -23.09 -0.52
CA TYR A 10 -33.84 -22.06 -1.00
C TYR A 10 -32.58 -22.09 -0.12
N LEU A 11 -31.57 -22.82 -0.57
CA LEU A 11 -30.22 -22.72 -0.02
C LEU A 11 -29.64 -21.38 -0.49
N THR A 12 -29.75 -20.35 0.33
CA THR A 12 -28.98 -19.12 0.17
C THR A 12 -27.53 -19.44 0.47
N PHE A 13 -26.73 -19.67 -0.57
CA PHE A 13 -25.28 -19.71 -0.42
C PHE A 13 -24.83 -18.30 -0.02
N PRO A 14 -24.18 -18.10 1.14
CA PRO A 14 -23.52 -16.85 1.41
C PRO A 14 -22.47 -16.65 0.30
N ASN A 15 -22.48 -15.47 -0.32
CA ASN A 15 -21.43 -15.05 -1.24
C ASN A 15 -20.11 -15.04 -0.47
N ILE A 16 -19.36 -16.14 -0.55
CA ILE A 16 -17.98 -16.18 -0.11
C ILE A 16 -17.21 -15.31 -1.11
N SER A 17 -16.96 -14.06 -0.72
CA SER A 17 -15.98 -13.22 -1.38
C SER A 17 -14.64 -13.93 -1.27
N LEU A 18 -14.14 -14.45 -2.39
CA LEU A 18 -12.77 -14.93 -2.51
C LEU A 18 -11.84 -13.73 -2.27
N ALA A 19 -11.43 -13.54 -1.02
CA ALA A 19 -10.34 -12.65 -0.68
C ALA A 19 -9.09 -13.12 -1.43
N SER A 20 -8.59 -12.27 -2.33
CA SER A 20 -7.30 -12.47 -2.96
C SER A 20 -6.22 -12.51 -1.87
N ASP A 21 -5.61 -13.68 -1.67
CA ASP A 21 -4.63 -14.05 -0.63
C ASP A 21 -3.27 -13.33 -0.74
N GLY A 22 -3.24 -12.14 -1.38
CA GLY A 22 -2.03 -11.38 -1.66
C GLY A 22 -2.08 -9.90 -1.26
N GLY A 23 -3.15 -9.44 -0.62
CA GLY A 23 -3.26 -8.08 -0.08
C GLY A 23 -2.69 -7.96 1.33
N GLU A 24 -2.47 -6.72 1.79
CA GLU A 24 -2.24 -6.41 3.22
C GLU A 24 -3.46 -6.86 4.05
N VAL A 25 -3.24 -7.27 5.30
CA VAL A 25 -4.33 -7.79 6.13
C VAL A 25 -5.20 -6.63 6.64
N VAL A 26 -6.52 -6.85 6.68
CA VAL A 26 -7.51 -5.79 6.98
C VAL A 26 -7.81 -5.68 8.49
N ASP A 27 -7.53 -6.72 9.27
CA ASP A 27 -7.62 -6.73 10.74
C ASP A 27 -6.39 -7.43 11.32
N GLU A 28 -5.58 -6.67 12.05
CA GLU A 28 -4.18 -6.96 12.38
C GLU A 28 -3.87 -6.77 13.87
N THR A 29 -4.88 -7.00 14.72
CA THR A 29 -4.71 -6.98 16.17
C THR A 29 -3.62 -7.88 16.78
N PRO A 30 -2.85 -8.77 16.08
CA PRO A 30 -1.76 -9.47 16.73
C PRO A 30 -0.33 -8.94 16.48
N PHE A 31 -0.07 -7.94 15.63
CA PHE A 31 1.32 -7.43 15.44
C PHE A 31 1.53 -5.98 15.88
N MET A 32 2.78 -5.65 16.20
CA MET A 32 3.22 -4.33 16.67
C MET A 32 4.50 -3.90 15.95
N TYR A 33 4.83 -2.60 15.99
CA TYR A 33 6.08 -2.06 15.45
C TYR A 33 7.23 -2.00 16.47
N GLU A 34 6.94 -2.24 17.75
CA GLU A 34 7.94 -2.19 18.81
C GLU A 34 8.95 -3.35 18.66
N LYS A 35 10.18 -2.99 18.26
CA LYS A 35 11.24 -3.94 17.82
C LYS A 35 11.62 -4.99 18.86
N THR A 36 11.50 -4.67 20.14
CA THR A 36 11.96 -5.51 21.27
C THR A 36 10.93 -6.53 21.72
N THR A 37 9.71 -6.50 21.16
CA THR A 37 8.64 -7.42 21.55
C THR A 37 8.59 -8.64 20.65
N GLU A 38 8.07 -9.77 21.15
CA GLU A 38 7.85 -10.97 20.33
C GLU A 38 6.84 -10.74 19.20
N LYS A 39 5.98 -9.73 19.35
CA LYS A 39 5.02 -9.27 18.34
C LYS A 39 5.57 -8.16 17.43
N GLY A 40 6.83 -7.78 17.62
CA GLY A 40 7.54 -6.78 16.82
C GLY A 40 8.00 -7.32 15.46
N PRO A 41 8.58 -6.47 14.60
CA PRO A 41 8.98 -6.86 13.24
C PRO A 41 9.89 -8.09 13.15
N LEU A 42 10.79 -8.29 14.13
CA LEU A 42 11.67 -9.46 14.18
C LEU A 42 10.93 -10.77 14.52
N GLY A 43 9.70 -10.69 15.03
CA GLY A 43 8.89 -11.82 15.45
C GLY A 43 7.61 -12.05 14.63
N TRP A 44 7.25 -11.16 13.69
CA TRP A 44 5.99 -11.24 12.93
C TRP A 44 5.69 -12.61 12.32
N GLY A 45 6.69 -13.28 11.73
CA GLY A 45 6.51 -14.61 11.14
C GLY A 45 6.30 -15.74 12.15
N LYS A 46 6.46 -15.48 13.45
CA LYS A 46 6.13 -16.42 14.54
C LYS A 46 4.70 -16.25 15.05
N ILE A 47 4.06 -15.12 14.77
CA ILE A 47 2.72 -14.78 15.26
C ILE A 47 1.64 -15.61 14.54
N ASN A 48 1.80 -15.78 13.23
CA ASN A 48 0.85 -16.51 12.38
C ASN A 48 1.62 -17.34 11.35
N PRO A 49 1.31 -18.64 11.17
CA PRO A 49 1.95 -19.48 10.16
C PRO A 49 1.92 -18.90 8.74
N LYS A 50 0.86 -18.14 8.39
CA LYS A 50 0.74 -17.45 7.09
C LYS A 50 1.76 -16.32 6.91
N TRP A 51 2.36 -15.83 7.98
CA TRP A 51 3.30 -14.70 7.99
C TRP A 51 4.76 -15.14 8.05
N LYS A 52 5.04 -16.44 7.96
CA LYS A 52 6.40 -17.02 8.06
C LYS A 52 7.43 -16.31 7.17
N VAL A 53 6.99 -15.85 5.99
CA VAL A 53 7.82 -15.13 5.02
C VAL A 53 8.42 -13.85 5.61
N CYS A 54 7.76 -13.19 6.56
CA CYS A 54 8.31 -12.01 7.26
C CYS A 54 9.66 -12.27 7.93
N ASN A 55 9.97 -13.51 8.33
CA ASN A 55 11.27 -13.85 8.94
C ASN A 55 12.16 -14.75 8.08
N THR A 56 11.60 -15.46 7.09
CA THR A 56 12.37 -16.40 6.26
C THR A 56 12.59 -15.92 4.83
N GLY A 57 11.90 -14.86 4.42
CA GLY A 57 12.02 -14.26 3.09
C GLY A 57 13.43 -13.75 2.80
N ARG A 58 13.80 -13.72 1.52
CA ARG A 58 15.11 -13.25 1.04
C ARG A 58 15.02 -11.97 0.20
N TYR A 59 13.81 -11.58 -0.17
CA TYR A 59 13.49 -10.39 -0.94
C TYR A 59 12.51 -9.53 -0.13
N GLN A 60 12.85 -9.28 1.14
CA GLN A 60 12.04 -8.46 2.05
C GLN A 60 12.27 -6.97 1.81
N SER A 61 11.23 -6.19 2.10
CA SER A 61 11.21 -4.73 2.13
C SER A 61 10.90 -4.24 3.56
N PRO A 62 11.33 -3.03 3.94
CA PRO A 62 12.11 -2.05 3.18
C PRO A 62 13.61 -2.39 3.08
N ILE A 63 14.36 -1.62 2.30
CA ILE A 63 15.83 -1.71 2.19
C ILE A 63 16.49 -0.32 2.18
N ASP A 64 17.79 -0.27 2.46
CA ASP A 64 18.62 0.91 2.21
C ASP A 64 19.02 1.01 0.73
N LEU A 65 18.64 2.13 0.11
CA LEU A 65 18.89 2.46 -1.29
C LEU A 65 20.23 3.20 -1.40
N THR A 66 21.30 2.44 -1.65
CA THR A 66 22.65 3.03 -1.76
C THR A 66 23.01 3.37 -3.20
N ASN A 67 23.46 4.60 -3.44
CA ASN A 67 23.92 5.03 -4.77
C ASN A 67 25.13 4.22 -5.27
N ALA A 68 25.87 3.55 -4.38
CA ALA A 68 27.03 2.72 -4.72
C ALA A 68 26.65 1.35 -5.32
N ARG A 69 25.45 0.82 -5.02
CA ARG A 69 25.03 -0.53 -5.45
C ARG A 69 23.98 -0.52 -6.56
N VAL A 70 23.67 0.65 -7.13
CA VAL A 70 22.65 0.77 -8.17
C VAL A 70 23.23 0.69 -9.57
N SER A 71 22.56 -0.04 -10.45
CA SER A 71 22.79 0.02 -11.89
C SER A 71 21.87 1.07 -12.51
N VAL A 72 22.44 2.03 -13.25
CA VAL A 72 21.67 3.07 -13.93
C VAL A 72 21.04 2.50 -15.20
N ILE A 73 19.71 2.48 -15.24
CA ILE A 73 18.94 2.05 -16.41
C ILE A 73 18.23 3.29 -16.99
N ARG A 74 18.48 3.60 -18.26
CA ARG A 74 17.95 4.82 -18.92
C ARG A 74 16.60 4.60 -19.61
N ASP A 75 16.25 3.35 -19.92
CA ASP A 75 15.02 3.01 -20.63
C ASP A 75 14.11 2.11 -19.79
N GLN A 76 13.27 2.75 -18.97
CA GLN A 76 12.14 2.07 -18.35
C GLN A 76 10.87 2.82 -18.70
N ALA A 77 10.14 2.29 -19.68
CA ALA A 77 8.78 2.68 -19.95
C ALA A 77 7.94 2.51 -18.67
N TRP A 78 7.51 3.64 -18.11
CA TRP A 78 6.48 3.68 -17.10
C TRP A 78 5.60 4.90 -17.37
N THR A 79 4.28 4.71 -17.33
CA THR A 79 3.35 5.81 -17.60
C THR A 79 2.23 5.80 -16.60
N ARG A 80 1.90 6.98 -16.08
CA ARG A 80 0.80 7.19 -15.14
C ARG A 80 -0.45 7.57 -15.91
N GLN A 81 -1.53 6.82 -15.69
CA GLN A 81 -2.84 7.03 -16.32
C GLN A 81 -3.90 7.04 -15.22
N TYR A 82 -3.78 8.00 -14.31
CA TYR A 82 -4.67 8.16 -13.17
C TYR A 82 -5.86 9.05 -13.51
N LYS A 83 -6.97 8.84 -12.81
CA LYS A 83 -8.18 9.66 -12.93
C LYS A 83 -8.90 9.77 -11.58
N PRO A 84 -9.71 10.82 -11.37
CA PRO A 84 -10.48 10.98 -10.14
C PRO A 84 -11.46 9.82 -9.96
N ALA A 85 -11.61 9.37 -8.71
CA ALA A 85 -12.56 8.32 -8.37
C ALA A 85 -13.05 8.48 -6.91
N PRO A 86 -14.21 7.89 -6.56
CA PRO A 86 -14.67 7.82 -5.18
C PRO A 86 -13.65 7.11 -4.29
N ALA A 87 -13.41 7.66 -3.10
CA ALA A 87 -12.47 7.12 -2.14
C ALA A 87 -12.99 7.17 -0.71
N VAL A 88 -12.41 6.33 0.12
CA VAL A 88 -12.57 6.33 1.58
C VAL A 88 -11.22 6.51 2.24
N ILE A 89 -11.25 7.02 3.47
CA ILE A 89 -10.11 7.01 4.39
C ILE A 89 -10.42 6.08 5.55
N GLN A 90 -9.42 5.36 6.05
CA GLN A 90 -9.54 4.44 7.17
C GLN A 90 -8.27 4.49 8.03
N ASN A 91 -8.41 4.46 9.35
CA ASN A 91 -7.31 4.14 10.25
C ASN A 91 -7.30 2.63 10.48
N ARG A 92 -6.25 1.95 10.04
CA ARG A 92 -6.13 0.49 10.17
C ARG A 92 -5.45 0.06 11.48
N GLY A 93 -5.17 1.00 12.37
CA GLY A 93 -4.44 0.79 13.62
C GLY A 93 -2.92 0.89 13.46
N HIS A 94 -2.38 0.47 12.31
CA HIS A 94 -0.96 0.60 11.97
C HIS A 94 -0.65 1.76 11.03
N ASP A 95 -1.62 2.19 10.23
CA ASP A 95 -1.48 3.34 9.34
C ASP A 95 -2.81 4.02 9.05
N ILE A 96 -2.71 5.13 8.31
CA ILE A 96 -3.85 5.76 7.66
C ILE A 96 -3.84 5.38 6.19
N MET A 97 -4.92 4.80 5.72
CA MET A 97 -5.10 4.37 4.33
C MET A 97 -6.17 5.21 3.64
N VAL A 98 -5.91 5.58 2.39
CA VAL A 98 -6.94 6.00 1.43
C VAL A 98 -7.15 4.88 0.42
N SER A 99 -8.38 4.39 0.30
CA SER A 99 -8.76 3.34 -0.65
C SER A 99 -9.73 3.91 -1.69
N TRP A 100 -9.39 3.75 -2.97
CA TRP A 100 -10.30 4.13 -4.05
C TRP A 100 -11.30 3.00 -4.30
N LYS A 101 -12.59 3.33 -4.19
CA LYS A 101 -13.70 2.39 -4.41
C LYS A 101 -14.14 2.34 -5.89
N GLY A 102 -13.70 3.29 -6.70
CA GLY A 102 -13.87 3.30 -8.16
C GLY A 102 -12.56 3.09 -8.92
N ASP A 103 -12.62 3.15 -10.25
CA ASP A 103 -11.43 3.08 -11.11
C ASP A 103 -10.60 4.38 -11.01
N ALA A 104 -9.60 4.39 -10.13
CA ALA A 104 -8.65 5.49 -9.95
C ALA A 104 -7.60 5.57 -11.07
N GLY A 105 -7.70 4.68 -12.07
CA GLY A 105 -6.73 4.53 -13.14
C GLY A 105 -5.59 3.59 -12.77
N LYS A 106 -4.48 3.72 -13.51
CA LYS A 106 -3.40 2.73 -13.49
C LYS A 106 -2.03 3.32 -13.74
N MET A 107 -1.01 2.55 -13.38
CA MET A 107 0.31 2.66 -13.97
C MET A 107 0.51 1.59 -15.02
N MET A 108 1.22 1.95 -16.08
CA MET A 108 1.92 0.98 -16.92
C MET A 108 3.34 0.90 -16.40
N ILE A 109 3.81 -0.30 -16.05
CA ILE A 109 5.22 -0.56 -15.75
C ILE A 109 5.67 -1.58 -16.80
N ARG A 110 6.62 -1.17 -17.65
CA ARG A 110 6.94 -1.85 -18.90
C ARG A 110 5.68 -1.98 -19.78
N ARG A 111 5.14 -3.19 -19.92
CA ARG A 111 3.93 -3.49 -20.72
C ARG A 111 2.77 -4.01 -19.87
N THR A 112 2.91 -3.98 -18.55
CA THR A 112 1.90 -4.50 -17.63
C THR A 112 1.15 -3.35 -16.98
N ALA A 113 -0.17 -3.43 -17.00
CA ALA A 113 -1.06 -2.52 -16.31
C ALA A 113 -1.20 -2.92 -14.83
N PHE A 114 -1.03 -1.96 -13.93
CA PHE A 114 -1.27 -2.08 -12.50
C PHE A 114 -2.26 -1.00 -12.07
N LYS A 115 -3.49 -1.38 -11.72
CA LYS A 115 -4.54 -0.46 -11.25
C LYS A 115 -4.20 0.04 -9.86
N LEU A 116 -4.40 1.34 -9.60
CA LEU A 116 -4.24 1.90 -8.26
C LEU A 116 -5.38 1.40 -7.37
N VAL A 117 -5.04 0.90 -6.19
CA VAL A 117 -5.99 0.32 -5.23
C VAL A 117 -6.11 1.22 -4.00
N GLN A 118 -4.97 1.47 -3.35
CA GLN A 118 -4.91 2.27 -2.13
C GLN A 118 -3.58 3.02 -2.04
N CYS A 119 -3.53 3.99 -1.14
CA CYS A 119 -2.27 4.50 -0.62
C CYS A 119 -2.33 4.66 0.90
N HIS A 120 -1.18 4.58 1.54
CA HIS A 120 -1.04 4.73 2.99
C HIS A 120 0.31 5.36 3.34
N TRP A 121 0.47 5.78 4.59
CA TRP A 121 1.66 6.51 5.06
C TRP A 121 2.32 5.82 6.24
N HIS A 122 3.64 5.86 6.25
CA HIS A 122 4.50 5.44 7.35
C HIS A 122 5.29 6.64 7.89
N THR A 123 5.43 6.72 9.21
CA THR A 123 6.24 7.72 9.91
C THR A 123 7.09 7.05 10.98
N PRO A 124 8.44 7.12 10.91
CA PRO A 124 9.26 7.72 9.85
C PRO A 124 9.20 6.93 8.53
N SER A 125 10.00 7.31 7.52
CA SER A 125 10.11 6.50 6.30
C SER A 125 10.67 5.10 6.60
N GLU A 126 10.15 4.11 5.89
CA GLU A 126 10.60 2.73 6.01
C GLU A 126 11.89 2.51 5.20
N HIS A 127 11.94 3.03 3.97
CA HIS A 127 13.15 3.03 3.16
C HIS A 127 14.14 4.08 3.64
N THR A 128 15.42 3.78 3.50
CA THR A 128 16.50 4.74 3.68
C THR A 128 17.24 4.98 2.37
N VAL A 129 17.90 6.13 2.25
CA VAL A 129 18.75 6.45 1.10
C VAL A 129 20.16 6.79 1.60
N ASN A 130 21.12 5.92 1.30
CA ASN A 130 22.47 5.97 1.86
C ASN A 130 22.44 6.07 3.40
N GLY A 131 21.63 5.22 4.04
CA GLY A 131 21.46 5.17 5.49
C GLY A 131 20.65 6.31 6.10
N THR A 132 20.20 7.29 5.31
CA THR A 132 19.36 8.40 5.81
C THR A 132 17.89 8.01 5.78
N SER A 133 17.24 8.09 6.95
CA SER A 133 15.78 8.03 7.08
C SER A 133 15.16 9.42 6.86
N TYR A 134 13.91 9.44 6.41
CA TYR A 134 13.12 10.62 6.13
C TYR A 134 11.91 10.69 7.08
N ASP A 135 11.28 11.87 7.16
CA ASP A 135 10.24 12.14 8.15
C ASP A 135 8.95 11.34 7.92
N MET A 136 8.65 10.99 6.66
CA MET A 136 7.49 10.18 6.29
C MET A 136 7.68 9.52 4.92
N GLU A 137 6.97 8.43 4.67
CA GLU A 137 6.90 7.75 3.38
C GLU A 137 5.45 7.42 2.99
N LEU A 138 5.05 7.80 1.78
CA LEU A 138 3.79 7.37 1.18
C LEU A 138 4.03 6.11 0.36
N HIS A 139 3.18 5.11 0.52
CA HIS A 139 3.09 3.95 -0.37
C HIS A 139 1.82 4.03 -1.20
N MET A 140 1.94 3.98 -2.52
CA MET A 140 0.80 3.83 -3.44
C MET A 140 0.79 2.40 -3.99
N VAL A 141 -0.20 1.62 -3.60
CA VAL A 141 -0.31 0.19 -3.90
C VAL A 141 -1.15 -0.04 -5.15
N HIS A 142 -0.59 -0.81 -6.07
CA HIS A 142 -1.23 -1.14 -7.34
C HIS A 142 -1.27 -2.65 -7.56
N MET A 143 -2.29 -3.10 -8.28
CA MET A 143 -2.49 -4.52 -8.59
C MET A 143 -2.74 -4.72 -10.08
N SER A 144 -2.06 -5.70 -10.67
CA SER A 144 -2.31 -6.13 -12.05
C SER A 144 -3.52 -7.07 -12.13
N ALA A 145 -4.04 -7.30 -13.35
CA ALA A 145 -5.13 -8.26 -13.58
C ALA A 145 -4.77 -9.71 -13.17
N ARG A 146 -3.49 -10.03 -12.98
CA ARG A 146 -2.99 -11.33 -12.52
C ARG A 146 -2.59 -11.35 -11.04
N GLY A 147 -3.04 -10.36 -10.25
CA GLY A 147 -2.73 -10.28 -8.81
C GLY A 147 -1.30 -9.84 -8.46
N LYS A 148 -0.43 -9.57 -9.45
CA LYS A 148 0.92 -9.02 -9.15
C LYS A 148 0.83 -7.61 -8.59
N LEU A 149 1.63 -7.32 -7.57
CA LEU A 149 1.68 -6.02 -6.91
C LEU A 149 2.82 -5.14 -7.42
N ALA A 150 2.56 -3.84 -7.43
CA ALA A 150 3.56 -2.80 -7.61
C ALA A 150 3.29 -1.64 -6.65
N VAL A 151 4.34 -1.17 -5.97
CA VAL A 151 4.24 -0.05 -5.03
C VAL A 151 5.10 1.10 -5.52
N ILE A 152 4.55 2.31 -5.52
CA ILE A 152 5.34 3.54 -5.63
C ILE A 152 5.52 4.10 -4.24
N ALA A 153 6.77 4.38 -3.85
CA ALA A 153 7.09 5.10 -2.64
C ALA A 153 7.45 6.56 -2.92
N VAL A 154 6.96 7.48 -2.10
CA VAL A 154 7.35 8.89 -2.09
C VAL A 154 7.87 9.24 -0.71
N LEU A 155 9.13 9.70 -0.65
CA LEU A 155 9.77 10.12 0.59
C LEU A 155 9.45 11.60 0.86
N TYR A 156 9.24 11.94 2.12
CA TYR A 156 8.92 13.30 2.56
C TYR A 156 9.88 13.77 3.64
N LYS A 157 10.19 15.06 3.61
CA LYS A 157 10.81 15.76 4.73
C LYS A 157 9.91 16.89 5.23
N ILE A 158 10.09 17.30 6.48
CA ILE A 158 9.40 18.46 7.04
C ILE A 158 9.75 19.71 6.21
N GLY A 159 8.75 20.51 5.91
CA GLY A 159 8.82 21.69 5.05
C GLY A 159 7.44 22.25 4.72
N LYS A 160 7.21 22.59 3.45
CA LYS A 160 5.92 23.16 3.02
C LYS A 160 4.79 22.13 3.12
N PRO A 161 3.56 22.57 3.47
CA PRO A 161 2.38 21.71 3.49
C PRO A 161 2.18 20.94 2.19
N ASN A 162 1.72 19.70 2.31
CA ASN A 162 1.36 18.88 1.17
C ASN A 162 -0.12 19.07 0.81
N GLU A 163 -0.40 19.61 -0.38
CA GLU A 163 -1.76 19.93 -0.83
C GLU A 163 -2.73 18.73 -0.79
N PHE A 164 -2.24 17.53 -1.12
CA PHE A 164 -3.08 16.32 -1.11
C PHE A 164 -3.45 15.92 0.31
N LEU A 165 -2.47 15.86 1.22
CA LEU A 165 -2.73 15.58 2.64
C LEU A 165 -3.56 16.65 3.31
N ALA A 166 -3.39 17.92 2.96
CA ALA A 166 -4.20 19.03 3.49
C ALA A 166 -5.71 18.80 3.27
N LYS A 167 -6.10 18.21 2.13
CA LYS A 167 -7.51 17.83 1.85
C LYS A 167 -7.99 16.68 2.73
N LEU A 168 -7.08 15.82 3.16
CA LEU A 168 -7.36 14.66 3.99
C LEU A 168 -7.33 14.96 5.49
N LEU A 169 -6.75 16.08 5.94
CA LEU A 169 -6.54 16.41 7.36
C LEU A 169 -7.80 16.27 8.21
N LYS A 170 -8.96 16.74 7.73
CA LYS A 170 -10.23 16.58 8.44
C LYS A 170 -10.60 15.10 8.58
N GLY A 171 -10.39 14.31 7.53
CA GLY A 171 -10.55 12.86 7.55
C GLY A 171 -9.62 12.23 8.56
N ILE A 172 -8.31 12.49 8.46
CA ILE A 172 -7.26 11.96 9.34
C ILE A 172 -7.56 12.22 10.82
N LYS A 173 -7.98 13.45 11.18
CA LYS A 173 -8.26 13.82 12.57
C LYS A 173 -9.52 13.18 13.16
N THR A 174 -10.40 12.65 12.31
CA THR A 174 -11.72 12.15 12.75
C THR A 174 -11.96 10.68 12.40
N VAL A 175 -11.06 10.06 11.65
CA VAL A 175 -11.19 8.67 11.22
C VAL A 175 -10.77 7.76 12.36
N ALA A 176 -11.71 6.92 12.78
CA ALA A 176 -11.46 5.79 13.67
C ALA A 176 -11.21 4.54 12.79
N THR A 177 -11.52 3.35 13.31
CA THR A 177 -11.35 2.09 12.58
C THR A 177 -12.32 1.94 11.39
N GLU A 178 -13.46 2.64 11.43
CA GLU A 178 -14.46 2.60 10.35
C GLU A 178 -14.04 3.43 9.13
N GLU A 179 -14.38 2.93 7.93
CA GLU A 179 -14.16 3.67 6.69
C GLU A 179 -15.01 4.96 6.65
N LYS A 180 -14.37 6.07 6.27
CA LYS A 180 -15.04 7.36 6.07
C LYS A 180 -14.94 7.78 4.62
N ASN A 181 -16.09 8.08 4.01
CA ASN A 181 -16.13 8.60 2.65
C ASN A 181 -15.46 9.99 2.57
N VAL A 182 -14.56 10.17 1.61
CA VAL A 182 -13.83 11.43 1.35
C VAL A 182 -14.18 12.03 -0.02
N GLY A 183 -15.25 11.55 -0.63
CA GLY A 183 -15.76 12.00 -1.92
C GLY A 183 -14.91 11.53 -3.09
N ILE A 184 -14.87 12.35 -4.13
CA ILE A 184 -14.01 12.12 -5.29
C ILE A 184 -12.61 12.64 -4.97
N LEU A 185 -11.63 11.75 -4.96
CA LEU A 185 -10.22 12.11 -4.85
C LEU A 185 -9.51 11.87 -6.17
N ASP A 186 -8.74 12.87 -6.60
CA ASP A 186 -7.87 12.75 -7.75
C ASP A 186 -6.46 12.30 -7.34
N PRO A 187 -6.08 11.04 -7.57
CA PRO A 187 -4.74 10.57 -7.22
C PRO A 187 -3.64 11.30 -7.98
N ARG A 188 -3.93 12.03 -9.08
CA ARG A 188 -2.94 12.88 -9.79
C ARG A 188 -2.39 14.00 -8.92
N GLU A 189 -3.14 14.44 -7.92
CA GLU A 189 -2.73 15.47 -6.96
C GLU A 189 -1.60 15.01 -6.03
N ILE A 190 -1.39 13.69 -5.91
CA ILE A 190 -0.14 13.16 -5.35
C ILE A 190 0.97 13.46 -6.37
N ARG A 191 1.63 14.60 -6.19
CA ARG A 191 2.66 15.12 -7.10
C ARG A 191 4.01 14.46 -6.82
N PHE A 192 4.41 13.51 -7.65
CA PHE A 192 5.75 12.89 -7.61
C PHE A 192 6.40 12.83 -9.00
N GLN A 193 6.19 13.87 -9.82
CA GLN A 193 6.76 13.94 -11.16
C GLN A 193 8.29 13.83 -11.10
N THR A 194 8.82 12.71 -11.57
CA THR A 194 10.25 12.44 -11.63
C THR A 194 10.56 11.59 -12.84
N LYS A 195 11.76 11.79 -13.40
CA LYS A 195 12.38 10.85 -14.34
C LYS A 195 13.34 9.89 -13.63
N LYS A 196 13.59 10.10 -12.33
CA LYS A 196 14.58 9.38 -11.52
C LYS A 196 13.89 8.68 -10.35
N PHE A 197 14.05 7.37 -10.28
CA PHE A 197 13.53 6.51 -9.23
C PHE A 197 14.47 5.32 -9.05
N TYR A 198 14.41 4.68 -7.88
CA TYR A 198 14.98 3.36 -7.65
C TYR A 198 13.93 2.30 -7.95
N ARG A 199 14.37 1.14 -8.44
CA ARG A 199 13.49 0.02 -8.77
C ARG A 199 14.12 -1.27 -8.29
N TYR A 200 13.36 -2.07 -7.53
CA TYR A 200 13.78 -3.41 -7.11
C TYR A 200 12.55 -4.32 -6.94
N ILE A 201 12.79 -5.62 -6.75
CA ILE A 201 11.76 -6.59 -6.36
C ILE A 201 11.92 -6.87 -4.88
N GLY A 202 10.86 -6.67 -4.11
CA GLY A 202 10.83 -6.81 -2.65
C GLY A 202 9.54 -7.48 -2.18
N SER A 203 9.08 -7.07 -0.99
CA SER A 203 7.87 -7.58 -0.35
C SER A 203 6.90 -6.47 0.06
N LEU A 204 5.73 -6.84 0.58
CA LEU A 204 4.97 -5.96 1.48
C LEU A 204 5.81 -5.69 2.74
N THR A 205 5.72 -4.48 3.29
CA THR A 205 6.45 -4.07 4.51
C THR A 205 5.70 -4.39 5.80
N VAL A 206 4.48 -4.91 5.67
CA VAL A 206 3.66 -5.44 6.76
C VAL A 206 3.29 -6.90 6.48
N PRO A 207 2.90 -7.69 7.50
CA PRO A 207 2.39 -9.03 7.31
C PRO A 207 1.28 -9.10 6.24
N PRO A 208 1.23 -10.15 5.41
CA PRO A 208 2.02 -11.39 5.45
C PRO A 208 3.44 -11.29 4.83
N CYS A 209 3.93 -10.08 4.54
CA CYS A 209 5.24 -9.84 3.93
C CYS A 209 5.46 -10.57 2.60
N THR A 210 4.39 -10.68 1.80
CA THR A 210 4.38 -11.33 0.49
C THR A 210 5.46 -10.74 -0.41
N GLU A 211 6.36 -11.59 -0.92
CA GLU A 211 7.44 -11.21 -1.86
C GLU A 211 6.96 -11.09 -3.31
N GLY A 212 7.83 -10.57 -4.18
CA GLY A 212 7.52 -10.39 -5.61
C GLY A 212 6.88 -9.04 -5.94
N VAL A 213 6.90 -8.10 -4.99
CA VAL A 213 6.37 -6.75 -5.15
C VAL A 213 7.36 -5.90 -5.95
N ILE A 214 6.87 -5.23 -7.00
CA ILE A 214 7.68 -4.28 -7.76
C ILE A 214 7.71 -2.94 -7.02
N TRP A 215 8.84 -2.59 -6.43
CA TRP A 215 9.03 -1.31 -5.74
C TRP A 215 9.56 -0.21 -6.64
N THR A 216 8.98 0.98 -6.57
CA THR A 216 9.45 2.19 -7.27
C THR A 216 9.58 3.34 -6.30
N ILE A 217 10.80 3.68 -5.88
CA ILE A 217 11.04 4.75 -4.91
C ILE A 217 11.42 6.00 -5.67
N VAL A 218 10.56 7.02 -5.60
CA VAL A 218 10.78 8.31 -6.25
C VAL A 218 11.99 8.99 -5.61
N LYS A 219 13.01 9.33 -6.42
CA LYS A 219 14.25 9.94 -5.92
C LYS A 219 14.05 11.36 -5.38
N ARG A 220 13.05 12.08 -5.90
CA ARG A 220 12.74 13.44 -5.44
C ARG A 220 12.01 13.37 -4.10
N VAL A 221 12.64 13.87 -3.05
CA VAL A 221 12.02 14.01 -1.73
C VAL A 221 11.03 15.17 -1.77
N ASN A 222 9.80 14.89 -1.38
CA ASN A 222 8.73 15.88 -1.27
C ASN A 222 8.73 16.52 0.13
N THR A 223 7.87 17.53 0.32
CA THR A 223 7.70 18.16 1.63
C THR A 223 6.32 17.88 2.21
N ILE A 224 6.28 17.81 3.53
CA ILE A 224 5.06 17.83 4.35
C ILE A 224 5.25 18.86 5.47
N SER A 225 4.17 19.45 5.95
CA SER A 225 4.18 20.32 7.13
C SER A 225 4.31 19.51 8.43
N LEU A 226 4.48 20.20 9.57
CA LEU A 226 4.62 19.54 10.86
C LEU A 226 3.24 19.17 11.47
N GLU A 227 2.21 19.94 11.15
CA GLU A 227 0.80 19.77 11.56
C GLU A 227 0.10 18.59 10.90
#